data_AF-R9M7Z7-F1
#
_entry.id   AF-R9M7Z7-F1
#
_cell.length_a   1.000
_cell.length_b   1.000
_cell.length_c   1.000
_cell.angle_alpha   90.00
_cell.angle_beta   90.00
_cell.angle_gamma   90.00
#
_symmetry.space_group_name_H-M   'P 1'
#
loop_
_entity.id
_entity.type
_entity.pdbx_description
1 polymer ?
#
loop_
_entity_poly.entity_id
_entity_poly.type
_entity_poly.pdbx_seq_one_letter_code
_entity_poly.pdbx_strand_id
1 'polypeptide(L)'
;MTYGEQIKRGREAKGLTQEQLAESLEVSRQAVSKWEMDLSRPARGKLARLSEALEIPEEAWTAIDAEMEAARRPKDAARPWKIAVAVLAALCLALGGFLAAGWWAYANIRVPSESTQAPVPAGSSGALEEVFPDLLPLSGHRDFDFGDQPLGEYDPACVSFLNDPLRLEDESLWQGRLEGGGWLQVVKTDPRHERGESGDMVTFYNLYLLHALEAGDGPLEWSVLTRLVEENVYLDTFAAERFANVLGHDGWKLSITVGASAGALNFYFSQRPDGTPCLLTVGNNALEADVDEDGELEIISVDDVPFYAEIIDTEEDQEGAMVYTLDPYNGGFANVGLSFAPEKGGFVAADSHNAVLARYVLRDRGLERVPLTDFTVLDYPDAAGTRIEFQTDVEGLSDGLDPDDVLYGTQYRITHRQQAYLALQELYELTGLKVDFCYCTANEYGVLFSLLPEGFNQRSFFTADFGENYGGRGVPQFRIAWRELDNDWSPLSLAESAMPGSWVPPETVLGWYYDRLSIFRTGEAAVETDGDFSEERKLYLENGDLFVGTLWETDWGPALVCLIGPYPDGEINH
;
A
#
# COMPACT_ATOMS: atom_id res chain seq x y z
N MET A 1 -39.47 -13.50 29.77
CA MET A 1 -40.31 -12.38 29.27
C MET A 1 -39.47 -11.12 29.29
N THR A 2 -39.50 -10.27 28.26
CA THR A 2 -38.62 -9.10 28.18
C THR A 2 -39.32 -7.79 28.56
N TYR A 3 -38.54 -6.70 28.67
CA TYR A 3 -39.10 -5.36 28.87
C TYR A 3 -39.98 -4.95 27.68
N GLY A 4 -39.53 -5.19 26.45
CA GLY A 4 -40.25 -4.82 25.25
C GLY A 4 -41.58 -5.55 25.10
N GLU A 5 -41.60 -6.85 25.36
CA GLU A 5 -42.83 -7.66 25.35
C GLU A 5 -43.85 -7.15 26.37
N GLN A 6 -43.40 -6.83 27.58
CA GLN A 6 -44.27 -6.38 28.67
C GLN A 6 -44.84 -4.98 28.42
N ILE A 7 -44.03 -4.06 27.86
CA ILE A 7 -44.47 -2.72 27.45
C ILE A 7 -45.48 -2.80 26.30
N LYS A 8 -45.15 -3.57 25.25
CA LYS A 8 -46.03 -3.75 24.09
C LYS A 8 -47.39 -4.32 24.51
N ARG A 9 -47.38 -5.35 25.37
CA ARG A 9 -48.59 -5.99 25.89
C ARG A 9 -49.44 -5.02 26.72
N GLY A 10 -48.83 -4.24 27.62
CA GLY A 10 -49.54 -3.24 28.42
C GLY A 10 -50.14 -2.13 27.54
N ARG A 11 -49.39 -1.66 26.54
CA ARG A 11 -49.84 -0.66 25.58
C ARG A 11 -51.06 -1.15 24.79
N GLU A 12 -50.99 -2.36 24.25
CA GLU A 12 -52.06 -2.97 23.45
C GLU A 12 -53.31 -3.24 24.31
N ALA A 13 -53.15 -3.67 25.57
CA ALA A 13 -54.25 -3.87 26.50
C ALA A 13 -55.01 -2.56 26.84
N LYS A 14 -54.32 -1.42 26.82
CA LYS A 14 -54.91 -0.08 26.99
C LYS A 14 -55.41 0.53 25.69
N GLY A 15 -55.23 -0.13 24.54
CA GLY A 15 -55.62 0.38 23.24
C GLY A 15 -54.83 1.60 22.78
N LEU A 16 -53.62 1.80 23.32
CA LEU A 16 -52.78 2.96 23.02
C LEU A 16 -51.92 2.72 21.77
N THR A 17 -51.74 3.75 20.96
CA THR A 17 -50.69 3.77 19.93
C THR A 17 -49.32 4.04 20.57
N GLN A 18 -48.23 3.69 19.88
CA GLN A 18 -46.87 4.00 20.38
C GLN A 18 -46.66 5.52 20.57
N GLU A 19 -47.29 6.35 19.72
CA GLU A 19 -47.23 7.81 19.82
C GLU A 19 -47.91 8.30 21.10
N GLN A 20 -49.12 7.80 21.40
CA GLN A 20 -49.86 8.18 22.61
C GLN A 20 -49.17 7.74 23.91
N LEU A 21 -48.50 6.57 23.89
CA LEU A 21 -47.69 6.14 25.02
C LEU A 21 -46.42 6.98 25.16
N ALA A 22 -45.81 7.39 24.03
CA ALA A 22 -44.63 8.24 24.07
C ALA A 22 -44.94 9.63 24.64
N GLU A 23 -46.07 10.21 24.24
CA GLU A 23 -46.57 11.49 24.74
C GLU A 23 -46.82 11.44 26.26
N SER A 24 -47.50 10.42 26.77
CA SER A 24 -47.79 10.29 28.22
C SER A 24 -46.54 10.08 29.07
N LEU A 25 -45.47 9.55 28.47
CA LEU A 25 -44.18 9.32 29.14
C LEU A 25 -43.17 10.47 28.93
N GLU A 26 -43.51 11.49 28.14
CA GLU A 26 -42.62 12.56 27.69
C GLU A 26 -41.32 11.99 27.08
N VAL A 27 -41.47 11.13 26.06
CA VAL A 27 -40.37 10.57 25.26
C VAL A 27 -40.74 10.57 23.78
N SER A 28 -39.77 10.33 22.89
CA SER A 28 -40.08 10.19 21.46
C SER A 28 -40.76 8.85 21.16
N ARG A 29 -41.63 8.80 20.14
CA ARG A 29 -42.20 7.54 19.64
C ARG A 29 -41.12 6.51 19.31
N GLN A 30 -39.98 6.96 18.78
CA GLN A 30 -38.84 6.10 18.46
C GLN A 30 -38.24 5.44 19.70
N ALA A 31 -38.26 6.09 20.87
CA ALA A 31 -37.82 5.49 22.13
C ALA A 31 -38.75 4.33 22.54
N VAL A 32 -40.08 4.52 22.46
CA VAL A 32 -41.06 3.46 22.72
C VAL A 32 -40.88 2.31 21.73
N SER A 33 -40.69 2.58 20.44
CA SER A 33 -40.41 1.56 19.42
C SER A 33 -39.14 0.76 19.74
N LYS A 34 -38.05 1.42 20.15
CA LYS A 34 -36.80 0.74 20.53
C LYS A 34 -36.97 -0.08 21.80
N TRP A 35 -37.80 0.35 22.75
CA TRP A 35 -38.10 -0.44 23.94
C TRP A 35 -38.90 -1.68 23.60
N GLU A 36 -39.96 -1.56 22.79
CA GLU A 36 -40.80 -2.69 22.38
C GLU A 36 -40.05 -3.74 21.53
N MET A 37 -38.99 -3.34 20.85
CA MET A 37 -38.09 -4.22 20.09
C MET A 37 -36.90 -4.74 20.92
N ASP A 38 -36.85 -4.46 22.23
CA ASP A 38 -35.73 -4.77 23.13
C ASP A 38 -34.36 -4.22 22.67
N LEU A 39 -34.34 -3.25 21.75
CA LEU A 39 -33.14 -2.59 21.24
C LEU A 39 -32.55 -1.59 22.25
N SER A 40 -33.34 -1.15 23.22
CA SER A 40 -32.86 -0.36 24.36
C SER A 40 -33.74 -0.59 25.59
N ARG A 41 -33.17 -0.37 26.78
CA ARG A 41 -33.89 -0.50 28.05
C ARG A 41 -34.39 0.86 28.55
N PRO A 42 -35.65 1.00 29.01
CA PRO A 42 -36.10 2.23 29.67
C PRO A 42 -35.29 2.51 30.93
N ALA A 43 -34.88 3.76 31.11
CA ALA A 43 -34.20 4.18 32.34
C ALA A 43 -35.13 4.03 33.56
N ARG A 44 -34.55 3.87 34.76
CA ARG A 44 -35.30 3.64 36.01
C ARG A 44 -36.41 4.66 36.27
N GLY A 45 -36.18 5.95 35.96
CA GLY A 45 -37.19 7.00 36.10
C GLY A 45 -38.37 6.88 35.12
N LYS A 46 -38.18 6.24 33.96
CA LYS A 46 -39.25 5.98 32.98
C LYS A 46 -40.03 4.70 33.29
N LEU A 47 -39.42 3.71 33.98
CA LEU A 47 -40.12 2.50 34.43
C LEU A 47 -41.26 2.80 35.41
N ALA A 48 -41.06 3.76 36.34
CA ALA A 48 -42.12 4.19 37.26
C ALA A 48 -43.33 4.79 36.50
N ARG A 49 -43.06 5.65 35.51
CA ARG A 49 -44.12 6.21 34.66
C ARG A 49 -44.80 5.16 33.77
N LEU A 50 -44.05 4.16 33.29
CA LEU A 50 -44.61 3.02 32.55
C LEU A 50 -45.53 2.16 33.43
N SER A 51 -45.16 1.94 34.69
CA SER A 51 -46.00 1.25 35.67
C SER A 51 -47.34 1.95 35.89
N GLU A 52 -47.33 3.28 35.98
CA GLU A 52 -48.55 4.08 36.10
C GLU A 52 -49.38 4.07 34.81
N ALA A 53 -48.77 4.38 33.67
CA ALA A 53 -49.46 4.52 32.39
C ALA A 53 -50.07 3.19 31.88
N LEU A 54 -49.40 2.06 32.15
CA LEU A 54 -49.81 0.74 31.66
C LEU A 54 -50.38 -0.17 32.75
N GLU A 55 -50.52 0.33 34.00
CA GLU A 55 -50.94 -0.42 35.18
C GLU A 55 -50.15 -1.72 35.40
N ILE A 56 -48.83 -1.63 35.20
CA ILE A 56 -47.91 -2.76 35.38
C ILE A 56 -47.29 -2.67 36.79
N PRO A 57 -47.46 -3.68 37.66
CA PRO A 57 -46.85 -3.68 38.99
C PRO A 57 -45.33 -3.50 38.89
N GLU A 58 -44.73 -2.65 39.72
CA GLU A 58 -43.28 -2.41 39.70
C GLU A 58 -42.47 -3.70 39.91
N GLU A 59 -43.03 -4.65 40.66
CA GLU A 59 -42.47 -5.98 40.88
C GLU A 59 -42.26 -6.75 39.57
N ALA A 60 -43.07 -6.51 38.54
CA ALA A 60 -42.92 -7.16 37.24
C ALA A 60 -41.59 -6.80 36.56
N TRP A 61 -41.13 -5.55 36.69
CA TRP A 61 -39.83 -5.13 36.15
C TRP A 61 -38.68 -5.82 36.90
N THR A 62 -38.81 -5.97 38.22
CA THR A 62 -37.80 -6.68 39.03
C THR A 62 -37.73 -8.18 38.73
N ALA A 63 -38.87 -8.80 38.40
CA ALA A 63 -38.93 -10.19 37.98
C ALA A 63 -38.27 -10.39 36.61
N ILE A 64 -38.51 -9.48 35.66
CA ILE A 64 -37.84 -9.48 34.35
C ILE A 64 -36.31 -9.32 34.53
N ASP A 65 -35.86 -8.41 35.39
CA ASP A 65 -34.43 -8.26 35.70
C ASP A 65 -33.82 -9.54 36.28
N ALA A 66 -34.51 -10.20 37.23
CA ALA A 66 -34.04 -11.44 37.83
C ALA A 66 -33.99 -12.61 36.82
N GLU A 67 -34.97 -12.70 35.91
CA GLU A 67 -35.02 -13.70 34.85
C GLU A 67 -33.88 -13.48 33.84
N MET A 68 -33.64 -12.24 33.42
CA MET A 68 -32.54 -11.88 32.52
C MET A 68 -31.17 -12.13 33.16
N GLU A 69 -31.01 -11.85 34.46
CA GLU A 69 -29.77 -12.12 35.20
C GLU A 69 -29.54 -13.63 35.40
N ALA A 70 -30.60 -14.40 35.66
CA ALA A 70 -30.53 -15.86 35.73
C ALA A 70 -30.19 -16.49 34.37
N ALA A 71 -30.64 -15.90 33.26
CA ALA A 71 -30.26 -16.31 31.90
C ALA A 71 -28.81 -15.93 31.55
N ARG A 72 -28.26 -14.86 32.15
CA ARG A 72 -26.85 -14.45 31.99
C ARG A 72 -25.87 -15.26 32.82
N ARG A 73 -26.31 -15.92 33.89
CA ARG A 73 -25.46 -16.85 34.65
C ARG A 73 -25.21 -18.12 33.82
N PRO A 74 -23.96 -18.44 33.47
CA PRO A 74 -23.68 -19.69 32.77
C PRO A 74 -24.14 -20.87 33.64
N LYS A 75 -24.93 -21.78 33.06
CA LYS A 75 -25.26 -23.06 33.71
C LYS A 75 -23.96 -23.84 33.91
N ASP A 76 -23.63 -24.13 35.16
CA ASP A 76 -22.53 -25.01 35.53
C ASP A 76 -22.73 -26.42 34.93
N ALA A 77 -22.20 -26.62 33.72
CA ALA A 77 -22.05 -27.92 33.07
C ALA A 77 -20.63 -28.46 33.30
N ALA A 78 -20.21 -28.51 34.56
CA ALA A 78 -18.97 -29.17 34.94
C ALA A 78 -19.15 -30.70 34.88
N ARG A 79 -18.94 -31.32 33.71
CA ARG A 79 -18.41 -32.71 33.56
C ARG A 79 -18.15 -33.29 32.14
N PRO A 80 -18.68 -32.83 30.99
CA PRO A 80 -18.41 -33.48 29.69
C PRO A 80 -17.18 -32.97 28.92
N TRP A 81 -16.74 -31.71 29.12
CA TRP A 81 -15.62 -31.16 28.33
C TRP A 81 -14.25 -31.77 28.68
N LYS A 82 -14.04 -32.23 29.93
CA LYS A 82 -12.77 -32.88 30.33
C LYS A 82 -12.55 -34.20 29.60
N ILE A 83 -13.62 -34.91 29.24
CA ILE A 83 -13.55 -36.12 28.43
C ILE A 83 -13.26 -35.75 26.97
N ALA A 84 -13.91 -34.71 26.45
CA ALA A 84 -13.64 -34.19 25.10
C ALA A 84 -12.19 -33.70 24.96
N VAL A 85 -11.63 -33.00 25.97
CA VAL A 85 -10.22 -32.58 26.00
C VAL A 85 -9.29 -33.78 26.10
N ALA A 86 -9.61 -34.80 26.89
CA ALA A 86 -8.79 -36.00 26.97
C ALA A 86 -8.77 -36.78 25.63
N VAL A 87 -9.92 -36.87 24.95
CA VAL A 87 -10.03 -37.49 23.63
C VAL A 87 -9.30 -36.65 22.57
N LEU A 88 -9.47 -35.33 22.58
CA LEU A 88 -8.77 -34.42 21.67
C LEU A 88 -7.26 -34.46 21.90
N ALA A 89 -6.80 -34.47 23.15
CA ALA A 89 -5.40 -34.63 23.50
C ALA A 89 -4.84 -35.99 23.03
N ALA A 90 -5.61 -37.07 23.17
CA ALA A 90 -5.22 -38.38 22.65
C ALA A 90 -5.16 -38.41 21.11
N LEU A 91 -6.08 -37.73 20.43
CA LEU A 91 -6.07 -37.59 18.96
C LEU A 91 -4.91 -36.71 18.49
N CYS A 92 -4.61 -35.61 19.18
CA CYS A 92 -3.45 -34.77 18.89
C CYS A 92 -2.12 -35.50 19.14
N LEU A 93 -2.05 -36.33 20.18
CA LEU A 93 -0.87 -37.18 20.43
C LEU A 93 -0.75 -38.30 19.38
N ALA A 94 -1.86 -38.88 18.94
CA ALA A 94 -1.86 -39.87 17.86
C ALA A 94 -1.43 -39.22 16.54
N LEU A 95 -1.99 -38.05 16.21
CA LEU A 95 -1.63 -37.28 15.02
C LEU A 95 -0.17 -36.83 15.08
N GLY A 96 0.29 -36.32 16.23
CA GLY A 96 1.69 -35.99 16.46
C GLY A 96 2.60 -37.21 16.33
N GLY A 97 2.15 -38.39 16.77
CA GLY A 97 2.85 -39.65 16.56
C GLY A 97 2.91 -40.07 15.09
N PHE A 98 1.82 -39.89 14.32
CA PHE A 98 1.80 -40.16 12.88
C PHE A 98 2.66 -39.16 12.10
N LEU A 99 2.63 -37.88 12.45
CA LEU A 99 3.48 -36.84 11.87
C LEU A 99 4.95 -37.07 12.22
N ALA A 100 5.26 -37.43 13.46
CA ALA A 100 6.61 -37.79 13.87
C ALA A 100 7.11 -39.07 13.20
N ALA A 101 6.26 -40.09 13.03
CA ALA A 101 6.60 -41.30 12.29
C ALA A 101 6.76 -41.04 10.78
N GLY A 102 5.92 -40.17 10.21
CA GLY A 102 6.03 -39.69 8.83
C GLY A 102 7.31 -38.88 8.62
N TRP A 103 7.66 -38.01 9.56
CA TRP A 103 8.92 -37.27 9.59
C TRP A 103 10.12 -38.21 9.76
N TRP A 104 10.04 -39.22 10.63
CA TRP A 104 11.11 -40.20 10.83
C TRP A 104 11.32 -41.08 9.59
N ALA A 105 10.24 -41.43 8.88
CA ALA A 105 10.31 -42.13 7.59
C ALA A 105 10.85 -41.21 6.48
N TYR A 106 10.45 -39.94 6.45
CA TYR A 106 10.94 -38.92 5.52
C TYR A 106 12.45 -38.64 5.74
N ALA A 107 12.87 -38.48 6.99
CA ALA A 107 14.26 -38.26 7.37
C ALA A 107 15.15 -39.48 7.08
N ASN A 108 14.65 -40.71 7.28
CA ASN A 108 15.40 -41.94 6.96
C ASN A 108 15.53 -42.20 5.45
N ILE A 109 14.72 -41.58 4.60
CA ILE A 109 14.83 -41.71 3.13
C ILE A 109 15.86 -40.71 2.56
N ARG A 110 16.25 -39.65 3.29
CA ARG A 110 17.08 -38.57 2.72
C ARG A 110 18.43 -38.24 3.37
N VAL A 111 18.88 -38.94 4.42
CA VAL A 111 20.18 -38.58 5.03
C VAL A 111 21.08 -39.80 5.25
N PRO A 112 22.19 -39.95 4.49
CA PRO A 112 23.36 -40.70 4.94
C PRO A 112 24.01 -39.98 6.12
N SER A 113 24.31 -40.75 7.15
CA SER A 113 24.86 -40.38 8.46
C SER A 113 25.95 -39.30 8.48
N GLU A 114 25.74 -38.32 9.37
CA GLU A 114 26.68 -37.51 10.17
C GLU A 114 28.13 -37.36 9.69
N SER A 115 28.52 -36.10 9.44
CA SER A 115 29.84 -35.62 9.83
C SER A 115 29.72 -34.32 10.64
N THR A 116 30.46 -34.32 11.73
CA THR A 116 30.51 -33.41 12.87
C THR A 116 30.67 -31.93 12.50
N GLN A 117 29.82 -31.06 13.09
CA GLN A 117 29.97 -29.61 13.07
C GLN A 117 31.30 -29.17 13.70
N ALA A 118 32.13 -28.49 12.92
CA ALA A 118 33.11 -27.51 13.41
C ALA A 118 32.54 -26.09 13.15
N PRO A 119 32.96 -25.06 13.88
CA PRO A 119 32.47 -23.70 13.65
C PRO A 119 32.88 -23.25 12.24
N VAL A 120 31.91 -22.80 11.45
CA VAL A 120 32.16 -22.31 10.09
C VAL A 120 32.93 -20.98 10.21
N PRO A 121 34.13 -20.85 9.62
CA PRO A 121 34.82 -19.57 9.53
C PRO A 121 34.09 -18.67 8.52
N ALA A 122 34.18 -17.35 8.70
CA ALA A 122 33.70 -16.36 7.74
C ALA A 122 34.18 -16.70 6.32
N GLY A 123 33.24 -17.16 5.47
CA GLY A 123 33.51 -17.64 4.12
C GLY A 123 32.56 -18.76 3.70
N SER A 124 31.26 -18.45 3.52
CA SER A 124 30.33 -19.36 2.83
C SER A 124 29.24 -18.58 2.08
N SER A 125 29.57 -17.94 0.95
CA SER A 125 28.53 -17.47 0.01
C SER A 125 27.82 -18.65 -0.67
N GLY A 126 28.56 -19.74 -0.93
CA GLY A 126 28.04 -20.91 -1.66
C GLY A 126 26.90 -21.69 -0.98
N ALA A 127 26.71 -21.57 0.34
CA ALA A 127 25.59 -22.24 1.02
C ALA A 127 24.26 -21.47 0.88
N LEU A 128 24.31 -20.15 0.65
CA LEU A 128 23.13 -19.33 0.39
C LEU A 128 22.73 -19.38 -1.09
N GLU A 129 23.70 -19.47 -2.00
CA GLU A 129 23.47 -19.69 -3.44
C GLU A 129 22.78 -21.04 -3.73
N GLU A 130 23.07 -22.09 -2.95
CA GLU A 130 22.39 -23.39 -3.07
C GLU A 130 20.91 -23.35 -2.64
N VAL A 131 20.52 -22.42 -1.77
CA VAL A 131 19.16 -22.29 -1.24
C VAL A 131 18.35 -21.24 -1.99
N PHE A 132 19.00 -20.13 -2.34
CA PHE A 132 18.43 -18.99 -3.04
C PHE A 132 19.29 -18.73 -4.29
N PRO A 133 18.89 -19.19 -5.48
CA PRO A 133 19.70 -19.00 -6.69
C PRO A 133 19.71 -17.52 -7.10
N ASP A 134 20.73 -17.10 -7.87
CA ASP A 134 20.82 -15.71 -8.35
C ASP A 134 19.75 -15.33 -9.38
N LEU A 135 19.15 -16.33 -10.04
CA LEU A 135 18.13 -16.12 -11.06
C LEU A 135 17.05 -17.20 -10.94
N LEU A 136 15.79 -16.78 -10.84
CA LEU A 136 14.63 -17.64 -11.00
C LEU A 136 14.07 -17.43 -12.43
N PRO A 137 14.13 -18.45 -13.29
CA PRO A 137 13.68 -18.30 -14.66
C PRO A 137 12.16 -18.15 -14.72
N LEU A 138 11.69 -17.21 -15.53
CA LEU A 138 10.28 -17.00 -15.84
C LEU A 138 9.97 -17.53 -17.25
N SER A 139 8.74 -17.96 -17.48
CA SER A 139 8.23 -18.11 -18.85
C SER A 139 7.48 -16.84 -19.24
N GLY A 140 7.97 -16.13 -20.26
CA GLY A 140 7.32 -14.93 -20.77
C GLY A 140 6.64 -15.17 -22.12
N HIS A 141 5.54 -14.48 -22.36
CA HIS A 141 4.99 -14.29 -23.70
C HIS A 141 4.47 -12.86 -23.84
N ARG A 142 4.40 -12.38 -25.08
CA ARG A 142 3.90 -11.04 -25.38
C ARG A 142 2.40 -11.10 -25.64
N ASP A 143 1.65 -10.26 -24.95
CA ASP A 143 0.24 -9.98 -25.21
C ASP A 143 0.10 -8.75 -26.10
N PHE A 144 -0.13 -8.98 -27.39
CA PHE A 144 -0.36 -7.92 -28.38
C PHE A 144 -1.77 -7.34 -28.32
N ASP A 145 -2.70 -7.97 -27.59
CA ASP A 145 -4.06 -7.47 -27.40
C ASP A 145 -4.16 -6.56 -26.15
N PHE A 146 -3.03 -6.28 -25.46
CA PHE A 146 -2.99 -5.33 -24.35
C PHE A 146 -3.52 -3.95 -24.75
N GLY A 147 -4.48 -3.41 -23.98
CA GLY A 147 -5.17 -2.16 -24.30
C GLY A 147 -6.20 -2.27 -25.44
N ASP A 148 -6.22 -3.40 -26.16
CA ASP A 148 -7.18 -3.73 -27.21
C ASP A 148 -7.97 -5.01 -26.90
N GLN A 149 -8.06 -5.36 -25.61
CA GLN A 149 -8.82 -6.50 -25.14
C GLN A 149 -10.27 -6.41 -25.64
N PRO A 150 -10.79 -7.49 -26.24
CA PRO A 150 -12.09 -7.45 -26.91
C PRO A 150 -13.19 -7.18 -25.90
N LEU A 151 -13.80 -6.00 -26.00
CA LEU A 151 -14.91 -5.60 -25.15
C LEU A 151 -16.23 -6.28 -25.53
N GLY A 152 -16.32 -6.92 -26.70
CA GLY A 152 -17.54 -7.54 -27.21
C GLY A 152 -18.52 -6.56 -27.87
N GLU A 153 -19.62 -7.10 -28.43
CA GLU A 153 -20.74 -6.32 -28.97
C GLU A 153 -22.00 -6.63 -28.16
N TYR A 154 -22.66 -5.59 -27.64
CA TYR A 154 -23.85 -5.74 -26.79
C TYR A 154 -25.04 -4.97 -27.31
N ASP A 155 -26.21 -5.63 -27.33
CA ASP A 155 -27.48 -4.98 -27.60
C ASP A 155 -27.86 -4.09 -26.40
N PRO A 156 -28.27 -2.84 -26.60
CA PRO A 156 -28.82 -1.98 -25.53
C PRO A 156 -29.90 -2.67 -24.68
N ALA A 157 -30.66 -3.62 -25.25
CA ALA A 157 -31.67 -4.40 -24.55
C ALA A 157 -31.13 -5.31 -23.44
N CYS A 158 -29.82 -5.61 -23.42
CA CYS A 158 -29.17 -6.33 -22.32
C CYS A 158 -29.30 -5.60 -20.98
N VAL A 159 -29.50 -4.28 -21.01
CA VAL A 159 -29.85 -3.46 -19.85
C VAL A 159 -31.21 -2.83 -20.14
N SER A 160 -32.29 -3.52 -19.74
CA SER A 160 -33.68 -3.13 -20.08
C SER A 160 -34.09 -1.71 -19.65
N PHE A 161 -33.31 -1.10 -18.76
CA PHE A 161 -33.52 0.24 -18.20
C PHE A 161 -32.42 1.24 -18.60
N LEU A 162 -31.64 0.98 -19.65
CA LEU A 162 -30.54 1.86 -20.09
C LEU A 162 -30.98 3.31 -20.38
N ASN A 163 -32.24 3.52 -20.76
CA ASN A 163 -32.81 4.84 -21.04
C ASN A 163 -33.67 5.40 -19.89
N ASP A 164 -33.60 4.81 -18.68
CA ASP A 164 -34.31 5.25 -17.48
C ASP A 164 -33.29 5.73 -16.43
N PRO A 165 -33.02 7.05 -16.34
CA PRO A 165 -31.97 7.58 -15.47
C PRO A 165 -32.17 7.27 -13.99
N LEU A 166 -33.43 7.27 -13.51
CA LEU A 166 -33.72 6.98 -12.10
C LEU A 166 -33.41 5.53 -11.77
N ARG A 167 -33.77 4.62 -12.68
CA ARG A 167 -33.50 3.20 -12.49
C ARG A 167 -32.03 2.86 -12.68
N LEU A 168 -31.32 3.54 -13.57
CA LEU A 168 -29.87 3.44 -13.68
C LEU A 168 -29.19 3.84 -12.37
N GLU A 169 -29.64 4.91 -11.72
CA GLU A 169 -29.14 5.34 -10.41
C GLU A 169 -29.41 4.28 -9.33
N ASP A 170 -30.64 3.75 -9.26
CA ASP A 170 -31.04 2.73 -8.28
C ASP A 170 -30.28 1.40 -8.44
N GLU A 171 -29.99 1.00 -9.68
CA GLU A 171 -29.30 -0.25 -10.00
C GLU A 171 -27.78 -0.08 -10.17
N SER A 172 -27.26 1.13 -9.92
CA SER A 172 -25.84 1.41 -9.98
C SER A 172 -25.11 0.81 -8.80
N LEU A 173 -23.98 0.15 -9.09
CA LEU A 173 -22.98 -0.21 -8.08
C LEU A 173 -21.97 0.92 -7.89
N TRP A 174 -21.62 1.61 -8.96
CA TRP A 174 -20.63 2.68 -8.96
C TRP A 174 -20.66 3.49 -10.27
N GLN A 175 -20.19 4.72 -10.19
CA GLN A 175 -19.95 5.60 -11.32
C GLN A 175 -18.62 6.34 -11.14
N GLY A 176 -17.83 6.45 -12.21
CA GLY A 176 -16.56 7.16 -12.23
C GLY A 176 -16.31 7.93 -13.51
N ARG A 177 -15.39 8.88 -13.45
CA ARG A 177 -15.02 9.74 -14.58
C ARG A 177 -13.63 9.36 -15.09
N LEU A 178 -13.44 9.38 -16.40
CA LEU A 178 -12.13 9.24 -17.04
C LEU A 178 -11.42 10.59 -17.18
N GLU A 179 -10.09 10.60 -17.22
CA GLU A 179 -9.31 11.85 -17.23
C GLU A 179 -9.55 12.72 -18.46
N GLY A 180 -9.55 12.13 -19.65
CA GLY A 180 -9.82 12.78 -20.93
C GLY A 180 -11.30 13.13 -21.16
N GLY A 181 -12.15 12.96 -20.14
CA GLY A 181 -13.59 13.16 -20.22
C GLY A 181 -14.36 11.88 -20.52
N GLY A 182 -15.65 11.89 -20.19
CA GLY A 182 -16.51 10.71 -20.25
C GLY A 182 -16.65 9.97 -18.91
N TRP A 183 -17.63 9.09 -18.87
CA TRP A 183 -18.11 8.44 -17.66
C TRP A 183 -18.20 6.93 -17.83
N LEU A 184 -17.91 6.23 -16.76
CA LEU A 184 -18.12 4.79 -16.59
C LEU A 184 -19.16 4.57 -15.49
N GLN A 185 -20.00 3.55 -15.66
CA GLN A 185 -20.96 3.15 -14.63
C GLN A 185 -21.14 1.64 -14.61
N VAL A 186 -21.02 1.03 -13.43
CA VAL A 186 -21.31 -0.38 -13.24
C VAL A 186 -22.75 -0.53 -12.77
N VAL A 187 -23.50 -1.40 -13.42
CA VAL A 187 -24.90 -1.69 -13.09
C VAL A 187 -25.13 -3.19 -12.92
N LYS A 188 -26.05 -3.53 -12.03
CA LYS A 188 -26.58 -4.89 -11.89
C LYS A 188 -27.95 -4.99 -12.56
N THR A 189 -28.23 -6.09 -13.25
CA THR A 189 -29.53 -6.31 -13.93
C THR A 189 -29.99 -7.75 -13.79
N ASP A 190 -31.26 -7.99 -14.13
CA ASP A 190 -31.92 -9.29 -14.21
C ASP A 190 -31.79 -10.13 -12.92
N PRO A 191 -32.28 -9.63 -11.76
CA PRO A 191 -32.13 -10.33 -10.48
C PRO A 191 -32.85 -11.68 -10.49
N ARG A 192 -32.09 -12.76 -10.38
CA ARG A 192 -32.58 -14.14 -10.29
C ARG A 192 -32.42 -14.66 -8.87
N HIS A 193 -33.52 -15.10 -8.28
CA HIS A 193 -33.53 -15.56 -6.90
C HIS A 193 -33.52 -17.09 -6.85
N GLU A 194 -32.54 -17.68 -6.17
CA GLU A 194 -32.44 -19.12 -5.96
C GLU A 194 -32.30 -19.45 -4.48
N ARG A 195 -32.69 -20.67 -4.11
CA ARG A 195 -32.56 -21.14 -2.72
C ARG A 195 -31.25 -21.89 -2.58
N GLY A 196 -30.33 -21.37 -1.75
CA GLY A 196 -29.03 -21.97 -1.47
C GLY A 196 -29.12 -23.26 -0.63
N GLU A 197 -28.00 -23.97 -0.50
CA GLU A 197 -27.92 -25.24 0.25
C GLU A 197 -28.25 -25.09 1.75
N SER A 198 -27.98 -23.92 2.34
CA SER A 198 -28.35 -23.57 3.72
C SER A 198 -29.85 -23.31 3.90
N GLY A 199 -30.60 -23.17 2.80
CA GLY A 199 -32.00 -22.77 2.77
C GLY A 199 -32.23 -21.26 2.62
N ASP A 200 -31.19 -20.45 2.64
CA ASP A 200 -31.25 -19.00 2.44
C ASP A 200 -31.51 -18.64 0.96
N MET A 201 -32.18 -17.52 0.69
CA MET A 201 -32.37 -17.02 -0.67
C MET A 201 -31.15 -16.24 -1.11
N VAL A 202 -30.57 -16.62 -2.24
CA VAL A 202 -29.42 -16.01 -2.90
C VAL A 202 -29.91 -15.32 -4.17
N THR A 203 -29.46 -14.09 -4.42
CA THR A 203 -29.81 -13.34 -5.63
C THR A 203 -28.61 -13.24 -6.54
N PHE A 204 -28.82 -13.59 -7.80
CA PHE A 204 -27.85 -13.56 -8.87
C PHE A 204 -28.17 -12.41 -9.82
N TYR A 205 -27.13 -11.81 -10.41
CA TYR A 205 -27.24 -10.64 -11.29
C TYR A 205 -26.40 -10.83 -12.56
N ASN A 206 -26.74 -10.11 -13.61
CA ASN A 206 -25.80 -9.79 -14.68
C ASN A 206 -25.11 -8.46 -14.35
N LEU A 207 -23.80 -8.36 -14.55
CA LEU A 207 -23.04 -7.14 -14.30
C LEU A 207 -22.51 -6.56 -15.61
N TYR A 208 -22.89 -5.33 -15.91
CA TYR A 208 -22.44 -4.61 -17.09
C TYR A 208 -21.71 -3.32 -16.70
N LEU A 209 -20.66 -3.02 -17.45
CA LEU A 209 -20.03 -1.72 -17.46
C LEU A 209 -20.65 -0.91 -18.60
N LEU A 210 -21.12 0.29 -18.27
CA LEU A 210 -21.66 1.27 -19.19
C LEU A 210 -20.62 2.37 -19.41
N HIS A 211 -20.66 3.00 -20.58
CA HIS A 211 -19.91 4.19 -20.87
C HIS A 211 -20.80 5.29 -21.44
N ALA A 212 -20.46 6.54 -21.16
CA ALA A 212 -21.07 7.72 -21.75
C ALA A 212 -20.00 8.77 -22.08
N LEU A 213 -20.12 9.42 -23.22
CA LEU A 213 -19.30 10.58 -23.54
C LEU A 213 -19.72 11.77 -22.68
N GLU A 214 -18.81 12.72 -22.49
CA GLU A 214 -19.14 13.94 -21.75
C GLU A 214 -20.15 14.77 -22.53
N ALA A 215 -21.39 14.76 -22.07
CA ALA A 215 -22.43 15.68 -22.51
C ALA A 215 -22.27 16.96 -21.70
N GLY A 216 -22.10 18.12 -22.34
CA GLY A 216 -21.90 19.42 -21.66
C GLY A 216 -22.98 19.75 -20.62
N ASP A 217 -24.03 20.49 -21.01
CA ASP A 217 -25.18 20.77 -20.11
C ASP A 217 -26.34 19.75 -20.27
N GLY A 218 -26.13 18.69 -21.07
CA GLY A 218 -27.15 17.69 -21.39
C GLY A 218 -27.06 16.43 -20.53
N PRO A 219 -28.10 15.56 -20.54
CA PRO A 219 -28.04 14.26 -19.87
C PRO A 219 -27.01 13.34 -20.55
N LEU A 220 -26.36 12.48 -19.76
CA LEU A 220 -25.45 11.45 -20.28
C LEU A 220 -26.22 10.42 -21.11
N GLU A 221 -25.73 10.14 -22.31
CA GLU A 221 -26.22 9.05 -23.15
C GLU A 221 -25.36 7.81 -22.93
N TRP A 222 -25.94 6.80 -22.26
CA TRP A 222 -25.24 5.58 -21.89
C TRP A 222 -25.34 4.51 -22.97
N SER A 223 -24.23 3.82 -23.19
CA SER A 223 -24.13 2.57 -23.97
C SER A 223 -23.44 1.48 -23.16
N VAL A 224 -23.77 0.23 -23.45
CA VAL A 224 -23.13 -0.93 -22.81
C VAL A 224 -21.71 -1.06 -23.38
N LEU A 225 -20.71 -0.91 -22.51
CA LEU A 225 -19.30 -1.04 -22.89
C LEU A 225 -18.90 -2.51 -22.93
N THR A 226 -19.12 -3.23 -21.83
CA THR A 226 -18.81 -4.65 -21.73
C THR A 226 -19.60 -5.33 -20.60
N ARG A 227 -19.64 -6.65 -20.61
CA ARG A 227 -20.07 -7.46 -19.47
C ARG A 227 -18.83 -7.84 -18.64
N LEU A 228 -18.88 -7.59 -17.34
CA LEU A 228 -17.69 -7.78 -16.48
C LEU A 228 -17.47 -9.25 -16.12
N VAL A 229 -18.53 -10.01 -15.86
CA VAL A 229 -18.42 -11.41 -15.42
C VAL A 229 -19.46 -12.29 -16.13
N GLU A 230 -19.44 -13.60 -15.87
CA GLU A 230 -20.43 -14.53 -16.43
C GLU A 230 -21.88 -14.14 -16.08
N GLU A 231 -22.85 -14.78 -16.75
CA GLU A 231 -24.27 -14.50 -16.50
C GLU A 231 -24.73 -15.07 -15.17
N ASN A 232 -25.65 -14.35 -14.51
CA ASN A 232 -26.26 -14.77 -13.25
C ASN A 232 -25.22 -15.09 -12.17
N VAL A 233 -24.42 -14.11 -11.80
CA VAL A 233 -23.41 -14.22 -10.75
C VAL A 233 -23.95 -13.81 -9.39
N TYR A 234 -23.49 -14.50 -8.34
CA TYR A 234 -23.67 -14.02 -6.97
C TYR A 234 -22.56 -13.03 -6.66
N LEU A 235 -22.92 -11.75 -6.60
CA LEU A 235 -21.98 -10.68 -6.25
C LEU A 235 -21.75 -10.70 -4.73
N ASP A 236 -20.52 -10.98 -4.31
CA ASP A 236 -20.12 -10.93 -2.91
C ASP A 236 -19.61 -9.54 -2.54
N THR A 237 -18.59 -9.06 -3.27
CA THR A 237 -18.02 -7.72 -3.09
C THR A 237 -17.78 -7.03 -4.43
N PHE A 238 -17.87 -5.70 -4.41
CA PHE A 238 -17.51 -4.81 -5.51
C PHE A 238 -16.71 -3.64 -4.94
N ALA A 239 -15.59 -3.32 -5.56
CA ALA A 239 -14.81 -2.12 -5.28
C ALA A 239 -14.35 -1.47 -6.58
N ALA A 240 -14.17 -0.14 -6.55
CA ALA A 240 -13.67 0.65 -7.65
C ALA A 240 -12.62 1.62 -7.11
N GLU A 241 -11.41 1.55 -7.64
CA GLU A 241 -10.26 2.32 -7.18
C GLU A 241 -9.61 3.01 -8.38
N ARG A 242 -9.23 4.28 -8.20
CA ARG A 242 -8.45 4.99 -9.21
C ARG A 242 -7.00 4.57 -9.05
N PHE A 243 -6.35 4.23 -10.16
CA PHE A 243 -4.91 3.99 -10.20
C PHE A 243 -4.21 5.05 -11.04
N ALA A 244 -2.92 5.22 -10.79
CA ALA A 244 -2.03 6.08 -11.56
C ALA A 244 -0.71 5.35 -11.80
N ASN A 245 -0.10 5.58 -12.96
CA ASN A 245 1.17 4.97 -13.36
C ASN A 245 1.22 3.44 -13.25
N VAL A 246 0.12 2.75 -13.59
CA VAL A 246 0.09 1.29 -13.69
C VAL A 246 0.23 0.93 -15.15
N LEU A 247 1.31 0.24 -15.51
CA LEU A 247 1.66 -0.08 -16.89
C LEU A 247 1.70 1.17 -17.79
N GLY A 248 2.23 2.29 -17.26
CA GLY A 248 2.28 3.58 -17.95
C GLY A 248 0.92 4.26 -18.13
N HIS A 249 -0.13 3.75 -17.48
CA HIS A 249 -1.50 4.23 -17.62
C HIS A 249 -2.12 4.71 -16.30
N ASP A 250 -3.05 5.65 -16.45
CA ASP A 250 -3.97 6.09 -15.39
C ASP A 250 -5.38 5.57 -15.68
N GLY A 251 -6.15 5.26 -14.63
CA GLY A 251 -7.46 4.64 -14.87
C GLY A 251 -8.22 4.18 -13.64
N TRP A 252 -9.09 3.19 -13.86
CA TRP A 252 -9.94 2.57 -12.85
C TRP A 252 -9.71 1.06 -12.77
N LYS A 253 -9.40 0.59 -11.56
CA LYS A 253 -9.42 -0.82 -11.18
C LYS A 253 -10.80 -1.16 -10.64
N LEU A 254 -11.51 -2.06 -11.31
CA LEU A 254 -12.79 -2.61 -10.85
C LEU A 254 -12.55 -4.01 -10.27
N SER A 255 -12.75 -4.17 -8.97
CA SER A 255 -12.51 -5.43 -8.26
C SER A 255 -13.84 -6.10 -7.92
N ILE A 256 -14.06 -7.32 -8.43
CA ILE A 256 -15.32 -8.05 -8.31
C ILE A 256 -15.05 -9.44 -7.74
N THR A 257 -15.68 -9.77 -6.62
CA THR A 257 -15.68 -11.14 -6.08
C THR A 257 -17.03 -11.80 -6.34
N VAL A 258 -17.01 -12.93 -7.05
CA VAL A 258 -18.19 -13.72 -7.39
C VAL A 258 -18.21 -15.02 -6.59
N GLY A 259 -19.11 -15.15 -5.63
CA GLY A 259 -19.12 -16.30 -4.71
C GLY A 259 -18.18 -16.14 -3.51
N ALA A 260 -18.57 -16.72 -2.38
CA ALA A 260 -17.88 -16.55 -1.09
C ALA A 260 -16.48 -17.23 -0.99
N SER A 261 -16.00 -17.85 -2.06
CA SER A 261 -14.71 -18.56 -2.11
C SER A 261 -13.92 -18.29 -3.39
N ALA A 262 -14.35 -17.35 -4.23
CA ALA A 262 -13.59 -16.96 -5.41
C ALA A 262 -12.61 -15.84 -5.05
N GLY A 263 -11.46 -15.81 -5.72
CA GLY A 263 -10.62 -14.63 -5.74
C GLY A 263 -11.36 -13.41 -6.31
N ALA A 264 -10.75 -12.23 -6.18
CA ALA A 264 -11.23 -11.04 -6.85
C ALA A 264 -10.77 -11.05 -8.31
N LEU A 265 -11.69 -10.78 -9.25
CA LEU A 265 -11.33 -10.41 -10.62
C LEU A 265 -11.12 -8.90 -10.65
N ASN A 266 -9.96 -8.47 -11.14
CA ASN A 266 -9.54 -7.07 -11.18
C ASN A 266 -9.45 -6.61 -12.63
N PHE A 267 -10.37 -5.75 -13.05
CA PHE A 267 -10.42 -5.19 -14.40
C PHE A 267 -9.75 -3.82 -14.42
N TYR A 268 -8.77 -3.63 -15.30
CA TYR A 268 -8.03 -2.38 -15.42
C TYR A 268 -8.51 -1.62 -16.65
N PHE A 269 -9.32 -0.59 -16.44
CA PHE A 269 -9.80 0.27 -17.52
C PHE A 269 -9.01 1.57 -17.57
N SER A 270 -8.58 1.94 -18.77
CA SER A 270 -7.98 3.23 -19.06
C SER A 270 -8.69 3.88 -20.26
N GLN A 271 -8.07 4.91 -20.84
CA GLN A 271 -8.60 5.68 -21.93
C GLN A 271 -7.56 5.78 -23.05
N ARG A 272 -7.97 5.48 -24.28
CA ARG A 272 -7.16 5.69 -25.47
C ARG A 272 -6.93 7.19 -25.71
N PRO A 273 -5.89 7.57 -26.49
CA PRO A 273 -5.63 8.97 -26.82
C PRO A 273 -6.81 9.72 -27.48
N ASP A 274 -7.74 8.99 -28.11
CA ASP A 274 -8.94 9.54 -28.72
C ASP A 274 -10.12 9.74 -27.74
N GLY A 275 -9.93 9.41 -26.46
CA GLY A 275 -10.94 9.51 -25.41
C GLY A 275 -11.82 8.25 -25.24
N THR A 276 -11.59 7.20 -26.03
CA THR A 276 -12.41 5.97 -25.92
C THR A 276 -11.93 5.10 -24.76
N PRO A 277 -12.82 4.58 -23.89
CA PRO A 277 -12.43 3.63 -22.86
C PRO A 277 -11.81 2.35 -23.46
N CYS A 278 -10.77 1.82 -22.82
CA CYS A 278 -10.19 0.52 -23.14
C CYS A 278 -10.03 -0.33 -21.88
N LEU A 279 -10.10 -1.65 -22.05
CA LEU A 279 -9.67 -2.61 -21.04
C LEU A 279 -8.21 -2.93 -21.32
N LEU A 280 -7.33 -2.61 -20.37
CA LEU A 280 -5.90 -2.92 -20.46
C LEU A 280 -5.70 -4.42 -20.30
N THR A 281 -6.14 -4.95 -19.16
CA THR A 281 -6.03 -6.37 -18.81
C THR A 281 -7.00 -6.74 -17.68
N VAL A 282 -7.11 -8.03 -17.39
CA VAL A 282 -7.85 -8.59 -16.25
C VAL A 282 -6.90 -9.44 -15.42
N GLY A 283 -6.71 -9.07 -14.16
CA GLY A 283 -5.94 -9.84 -13.20
C GLY A 283 -6.83 -10.65 -12.25
N ASN A 284 -6.23 -11.63 -11.59
CA ASN A 284 -6.87 -12.45 -10.55
C ASN A 284 -6.14 -12.25 -9.22
N ASN A 285 -6.85 -11.76 -8.20
CA ASN A 285 -6.26 -11.29 -6.94
C ASN A 285 -5.09 -10.33 -7.17
N ALA A 286 -5.23 -9.45 -8.16
CA ALA A 286 -4.14 -8.66 -8.67
C ALA A 286 -3.79 -7.49 -7.75
N LEU A 287 -2.48 -7.26 -7.64
CA LEU A 287 -1.85 -6.19 -6.90
C LEU A 287 -1.00 -5.35 -7.86
N GLU A 288 -0.89 -4.06 -7.58
CA GLU A 288 -0.03 -3.13 -8.29
C GLU A 288 1.27 -2.94 -7.50
N ALA A 289 2.42 -3.20 -8.11
CA ALA A 289 3.71 -2.93 -7.49
C ALA A 289 4.80 -2.82 -8.54
N ASP A 290 5.76 -1.93 -8.27
CA ASP A 290 7.01 -1.80 -9.02
C ASP A 290 7.94 -2.98 -8.65
N VAL A 291 7.94 -4.02 -9.48
CA VAL A 291 8.69 -5.26 -9.29
C VAL A 291 9.97 -5.30 -10.08
N ASP A 292 10.20 -4.38 -11.01
CA ASP A 292 11.46 -4.18 -11.72
C ASP A 292 12.20 -2.88 -11.30
N GLU A 293 11.69 -2.12 -10.36
CA GLU A 293 12.30 -0.88 -9.86
C GLU A 293 12.55 0.19 -10.93
N ASP A 294 11.73 0.25 -11.98
CA ASP A 294 11.81 1.29 -13.00
C ASP A 294 10.90 2.51 -12.70
N GLY A 295 10.05 2.39 -11.67
CA GLY A 295 9.12 3.40 -11.19
C GLY A 295 7.72 3.31 -11.81
N GLU A 296 7.51 2.49 -12.83
CA GLU A 296 6.21 2.03 -13.32
C GLU A 296 5.64 0.96 -12.35
N LEU A 297 4.32 0.84 -12.28
CA LEU A 297 3.69 -0.21 -11.48
C LEU A 297 3.21 -1.35 -12.38
N GLU A 298 3.73 -2.54 -12.15
CA GLU A 298 3.29 -3.76 -12.82
C GLU A 298 2.01 -4.29 -12.17
N ILE A 299 1.33 -5.19 -12.88
CA ILE A 299 0.18 -5.92 -12.35
C ILE A 299 0.60 -7.35 -12.02
N ILE A 300 0.46 -7.73 -10.75
CA ILE A 300 0.85 -9.04 -10.23
C ILE A 300 -0.38 -9.79 -9.75
N SER A 301 -0.79 -10.82 -10.49
CA SER A 301 -1.83 -11.76 -10.08
C SER A 301 -1.21 -12.91 -9.29
N VAL A 302 -1.61 -13.10 -8.04
CA VAL A 302 -1.01 -14.09 -7.13
C VAL A 302 -2.02 -15.14 -6.64
N ASP A 303 -1.57 -16.38 -6.57
CA ASP A 303 -2.24 -17.47 -5.87
C ASP A 303 -1.27 -18.10 -4.87
N ASP A 304 -1.60 -18.14 -3.58
CA ASP A 304 -0.64 -18.51 -2.53
C ASP A 304 -0.36 -20.02 -2.41
N VAL A 305 -1.26 -20.88 -2.91
CA VAL A 305 -1.21 -22.33 -2.64
C VAL A 305 -1.57 -23.17 -3.88
N PRO A 306 -0.57 -23.69 -4.62
CA PRO A 306 0.87 -23.37 -4.51
C PRO A 306 1.16 -21.94 -5.01
N PHE A 307 2.26 -21.33 -4.54
CA PHE A 307 2.62 -19.96 -4.94
C PHE A 307 2.81 -19.86 -6.47
N TYR A 308 1.89 -19.18 -7.12
CA TYR A 308 1.88 -18.85 -8.54
C TYR A 308 1.80 -17.33 -8.67
N ALA A 309 2.54 -16.77 -9.62
CA ALA A 309 2.42 -15.38 -9.98
C ALA A 309 2.38 -15.21 -11.49
N GLU A 310 1.48 -14.36 -11.96
CA GLU A 310 1.50 -13.79 -13.30
C GLU A 310 1.79 -12.30 -13.18
N ILE A 311 2.84 -11.85 -13.88
CA ILE A 311 3.32 -10.47 -13.84
C ILE A 311 3.11 -9.90 -15.24
N ILE A 312 2.38 -8.80 -15.32
CA ILE A 312 2.16 -8.06 -16.55
C ILE A 312 3.00 -6.79 -16.43
N ASP A 313 3.74 -6.50 -17.49
CA ASP A 313 4.74 -5.44 -17.56
C ASP A 313 4.73 -4.80 -18.97
N THR A 314 5.05 -3.52 -19.05
CA THR A 314 5.09 -2.74 -20.29
C THR A 314 6.40 -1.98 -20.42
N GLU A 315 6.97 -1.96 -21.63
CA GLU A 315 8.15 -1.16 -21.92
C GLU A 315 7.77 -0.06 -22.92
N GLU A 316 8.17 1.21 -22.68
CA GLU A 316 7.78 2.39 -23.46
C GLU A 316 7.98 2.24 -24.99
N ASP A 317 9.00 1.49 -25.41
CA ASP A 317 9.37 1.29 -26.82
C ASP A 317 8.84 -0.01 -27.43
N GLN A 318 7.96 -0.73 -26.73
CA GLN A 318 7.46 -2.03 -27.16
C GLN A 318 5.95 -2.07 -27.35
N GLU A 319 5.51 -2.81 -28.37
CA GLU A 319 4.08 -3.03 -28.62
C GLU A 319 3.56 -4.16 -27.72
N GLY A 320 2.39 -3.94 -27.11
CA GLY A 320 1.75 -4.87 -26.19
C GLY A 320 2.44 -4.96 -24.81
N ALA A 321 1.94 -5.84 -23.96
CA ALA A 321 2.52 -6.11 -22.65
C ALA A 321 3.33 -7.42 -22.66
N MET A 322 4.39 -7.49 -21.86
CA MET A 322 5.03 -8.75 -21.52
C MET A 322 4.29 -9.39 -20.35
N VAL A 323 3.96 -10.67 -20.50
CA VAL A 323 3.30 -11.45 -19.45
C VAL A 323 4.25 -12.56 -19.03
N TYR A 324 4.79 -12.42 -17.82
CA TYR A 324 5.65 -13.41 -17.19
C TYR A 324 4.84 -14.31 -16.27
N THR A 325 5.12 -15.60 -16.35
CA THR A 325 4.52 -16.60 -15.47
C THR A 325 5.60 -17.24 -14.61
N LEU A 326 5.32 -17.26 -13.32
CA LEU A 326 6.08 -17.95 -12.29
C LEU A 326 5.26 -19.17 -11.84
N ASP A 327 5.54 -20.34 -12.43
CA ASP A 327 4.86 -21.61 -12.13
C ASP A 327 5.66 -22.51 -11.16
N PRO A 328 5.15 -22.80 -9.95
CA PRO A 328 5.89 -23.50 -8.90
C PRO A 328 6.33 -24.91 -9.29
N TYR A 329 5.76 -25.49 -10.34
CA TYR A 329 6.13 -26.80 -10.85
C TYR A 329 7.22 -26.76 -11.92
N ASN A 330 7.57 -25.56 -12.40
CA ASN A 330 8.58 -25.29 -13.41
C ASN A 330 9.70 -24.39 -12.85
N GLY A 331 10.87 -24.36 -13.48
CA GLY A 331 11.91 -23.35 -13.15
C GLY A 331 12.67 -23.52 -11.81
N GLY A 332 12.36 -24.52 -10.98
CA GLY A 332 13.20 -24.91 -9.83
C GLY A 332 13.05 -24.06 -8.56
N PHE A 333 12.09 -23.13 -8.51
CA PHE A 333 11.91 -22.23 -7.37
C PHE A 333 10.98 -22.77 -6.26
N ALA A 334 10.38 -23.95 -6.43
CA ALA A 334 9.55 -24.59 -5.41
C ALA A 334 10.24 -24.74 -4.03
N ASN A 335 11.58 -24.80 -4.02
CA ASN A 335 12.38 -24.95 -2.80
C ASN A 335 12.81 -23.61 -2.17
N VAL A 336 12.57 -22.48 -2.87
CA VAL A 336 12.97 -21.14 -2.44
C VAL A 336 12.02 -20.60 -1.35
N GLY A 337 10.77 -21.08 -1.32
CA GLY A 337 9.75 -20.55 -0.42
C GLY A 337 9.41 -19.10 -0.74
N LEU A 338 9.31 -18.79 -2.04
CA LEU A 338 9.01 -17.45 -2.53
C LEU A 338 7.56 -17.07 -2.22
N SER A 339 7.35 -15.80 -1.89
CA SER A 339 6.07 -15.15 -1.75
C SER A 339 6.13 -13.74 -2.35
N PHE A 340 4.98 -13.15 -2.63
CA PHE A 340 4.89 -11.75 -3.01
C PHE A 340 4.48 -10.90 -1.80
N ALA A 341 5.33 -9.96 -1.41
CA ALA A 341 5.14 -9.04 -0.30
C ALA A 341 5.61 -7.63 -0.71
N PRO A 342 4.75 -6.82 -1.36
CA PRO A 342 5.10 -5.48 -1.83
C PRO A 342 5.74 -4.61 -0.73
N GLU A 343 5.23 -4.71 0.49
CA GLU A 343 5.73 -3.96 1.66
C GLU A 343 7.15 -4.37 2.10
N LYS A 344 7.71 -5.43 1.50
CA LYS A 344 9.06 -5.94 1.73
C LYS A 344 9.93 -5.90 0.49
N GLY A 345 9.51 -5.14 -0.53
CA GLY A 345 10.21 -5.00 -1.80
C GLY A 345 9.85 -6.06 -2.83
N GLY A 346 8.61 -6.59 -2.80
CA GLY A 346 8.09 -7.44 -3.88
C GLY A 346 8.32 -8.93 -3.67
N PHE A 347 9.04 -9.59 -4.58
CA PHE A 347 9.27 -11.04 -4.51
C PHE A 347 10.33 -11.38 -3.46
N VAL A 348 9.93 -12.07 -2.40
CA VAL A 348 10.81 -12.37 -1.27
C VAL A 348 10.72 -13.83 -0.83
N ALA A 349 11.83 -14.36 -0.33
CA ALA A 349 11.84 -15.55 0.49
C ALA A 349 12.03 -15.12 1.95
N ALA A 350 11.15 -15.58 2.85
CA ALA A 350 11.19 -15.21 4.27
C ALA A 350 11.30 -16.43 5.20
N ASP A 351 11.87 -16.22 6.39
CA ASP A 351 11.93 -17.24 7.44
C ASP A 351 10.60 -17.36 8.21
N SER A 352 10.52 -18.28 9.18
CA SER A 352 9.32 -18.48 10.01
C SER A 352 8.95 -17.28 10.89
N HIS A 353 9.86 -16.32 11.07
CA HIS A 353 9.64 -15.08 11.81
C HIS A 353 9.39 -13.90 10.87
N ASN A 354 9.17 -14.17 9.58
CA ASN A 354 8.86 -13.18 8.56
C ASN A 354 10.06 -12.27 8.19
N ALA A 355 11.29 -12.66 8.54
CA ALA A 355 12.50 -11.95 8.14
C ALA A 355 12.87 -12.30 6.70
N VAL A 356 13.19 -11.30 5.88
CA VAL A 356 13.56 -11.49 4.46
C VAL A 356 14.95 -12.13 4.38
N LEU A 357 15.03 -13.28 3.73
CA LEU A 357 16.24 -14.08 3.51
C LEU A 357 16.80 -13.92 2.08
N ALA A 358 15.94 -13.61 1.12
CA ALA A 358 16.31 -13.25 -0.24
C ALA A 358 15.22 -12.35 -0.82
N ARG A 359 15.62 -11.40 -1.66
CA ARG A 359 14.72 -10.54 -2.44
C ARG A 359 15.05 -10.72 -3.91
N TYR A 360 14.03 -10.68 -4.75
CA TYR A 360 14.17 -10.79 -6.19
C TYR A 360 13.40 -9.67 -6.89
N VAL A 361 13.99 -9.19 -7.99
CA VAL A 361 13.48 -8.11 -8.82
C VAL A 361 13.37 -8.62 -10.25
N LEU A 362 12.32 -8.23 -10.97
CA LEU A 362 12.10 -8.60 -12.35
C LEU A 362 13.15 -7.94 -13.26
N ARG A 363 13.77 -8.73 -14.13
CA ARG A 363 14.74 -8.30 -15.14
C ARG A 363 14.51 -9.14 -16.40
N ASP A 364 15.10 -8.77 -17.53
CA ASP A 364 14.98 -9.42 -18.85
C ASP A 364 15.00 -10.97 -18.85
N ARG A 365 15.73 -11.59 -17.91
CA ARG A 365 15.97 -13.05 -17.86
C ARG A 365 15.15 -13.79 -16.80
N GLY A 366 14.34 -13.10 -16.01
CA GLY A 366 13.56 -13.66 -14.92
C GLY A 366 13.63 -12.81 -13.65
N LEU A 367 13.33 -13.41 -12.50
CA LEU A 367 13.50 -12.76 -11.21
C LEU A 367 14.96 -12.90 -10.77
N GLU A 368 15.71 -11.80 -10.78
CA GLU A 368 17.11 -11.72 -10.36
C GLU A 368 17.21 -11.43 -8.87
N ARG A 369 18.02 -12.21 -8.16
CA ARG A 369 18.24 -12.03 -6.72
C ARG A 369 19.04 -10.75 -6.50
N VAL A 370 18.43 -9.80 -5.83
CA VAL A 370 19.10 -8.56 -5.46
C VAL A 370 19.68 -8.68 -4.06
N PRO A 371 20.75 -7.93 -3.75
CA PRO A 371 21.27 -7.90 -2.40
C PRO A 371 20.20 -7.41 -1.41
N LEU A 372 20.22 -7.97 -0.19
CA LEU A 372 19.33 -7.53 0.87
C LEU A 372 19.78 -6.16 1.39
N THR A 373 19.12 -5.12 0.91
CA THR A 373 19.22 -3.76 1.41
C THR A 373 18.05 -3.46 2.36
N ASP A 374 18.15 -2.38 3.10
CA ASP A 374 17.12 -1.94 4.04
C ASP A 374 16.20 -0.86 3.43
N PHE A 375 16.32 -0.60 2.12
CA PHE A 375 15.55 0.40 1.38
C PHE A 375 14.90 -0.20 0.13
N THR A 376 13.76 0.37 -0.25
CA THR A 376 12.95 0.03 -1.44
C THR A 376 12.47 1.31 -2.10
N VAL A 377 11.82 1.20 -3.25
CA VAL A 377 11.21 2.34 -3.97
C VAL A 377 10.24 3.14 -3.10
N LEU A 378 9.60 2.50 -2.12
CA LEU A 378 8.69 3.15 -1.17
C LEU A 378 9.38 4.21 -0.28
N ASP A 379 10.70 4.15 -0.15
CA ASP A 379 11.48 5.10 0.65
C ASP A 379 11.86 6.37 -0.13
N TYR A 380 11.68 6.37 -1.46
CA TYR A 380 12.00 7.50 -2.35
C TYR A 380 10.98 7.64 -3.49
N PRO A 381 9.67 7.73 -3.17
CA PRO A 381 8.60 7.64 -4.16
C PRO A 381 8.61 8.77 -5.20
N ASP A 382 9.10 9.96 -4.85
CA ASP A 382 9.13 11.10 -5.77
C ASP A 382 10.38 11.10 -6.65
N ALA A 383 11.42 10.39 -6.24
CA ALA A 383 12.66 10.23 -6.99
C ALA A 383 12.71 8.94 -7.82
N ALA A 384 11.85 7.95 -7.53
CA ALA A 384 11.81 6.64 -8.18
C ALA A 384 11.88 6.70 -9.71
N GLY A 385 11.03 7.52 -10.34
CA GLY A 385 11.01 7.72 -11.79
C GLY A 385 12.17 8.56 -12.36
N THR A 386 13.17 8.94 -11.55
CA THR A 386 14.35 9.67 -12.05
C THR A 386 15.26 8.72 -12.80
N ARG A 387 15.55 9.03 -14.06
CA ARG A 387 16.55 8.29 -14.84
C ARG A 387 17.96 8.71 -14.44
N ILE A 388 18.71 7.80 -13.79
CA ILE A 388 20.08 8.06 -13.33
C ILE A 388 21.10 7.27 -14.17
N GLU A 389 22.01 7.98 -14.83
CA GLU A 389 23.18 7.38 -15.50
C GLU A 389 24.42 7.45 -14.60
N PHE A 390 24.85 6.30 -14.07
CA PHE A 390 26.02 6.22 -13.19
C PHE A 390 27.34 6.26 -13.97
N GLN A 391 28.31 6.99 -13.41
CA GLN A 391 29.69 7.02 -13.86
C GLN A 391 30.65 6.60 -12.75
N THR A 392 31.30 5.47 -12.95
CA THR A 392 32.18 4.82 -11.98
C THR A 392 33.66 5.06 -12.25
N ASP A 393 34.02 5.71 -13.36
CA ASP A 393 35.40 5.96 -13.79
C ASP A 393 35.83 7.43 -13.69
N VAL A 394 35.10 8.25 -12.92
CA VAL A 394 35.40 9.68 -12.71
C VAL A 394 36.63 9.85 -11.81
N GLU A 395 37.76 10.25 -12.40
CA GLU A 395 39.05 10.32 -11.72
C GLU A 395 39.00 11.22 -10.46
N GLY A 396 39.28 10.62 -9.30
CA GLY A 396 39.36 11.31 -8.01
C GLY A 396 38.02 11.69 -7.37
N LEU A 397 36.90 11.41 -8.04
CA LEU A 397 35.55 11.68 -7.52
C LEU A 397 34.69 10.43 -7.38
N SER A 398 35.06 9.34 -8.07
CA SER A 398 34.44 8.02 -7.89
C SER A 398 35.35 7.06 -7.12
N ASP A 399 34.75 6.16 -6.33
CA ASP A 399 35.46 5.03 -5.74
C ASP A 399 35.55 3.80 -6.65
N GLY A 400 34.86 3.82 -7.80
CA GLY A 400 34.90 2.75 -8.81
C GLY A 400 34.10 1.51 -8.47
N LEU A 401 33.25 1.54 -7.45
CA LEU A 401 32.34 0.44 -7.14
C LEU A 401 31.19 0.35 -8.15
N ASP A 402 30.64 -0.85 -8.31
CA ASP A 402 29.39 -1.01 -9.06
C ASP A 402 28.27 -0.29 -8.26
N PRO A 403 27.40 0.52 -8.90
CA PRO A 403 26.34 1.24 -8.19
C PRO A 403 25.40 0.35 -7.40
N ASP A 404 25.32 -0.94 -7.74
CA ASP A 404 24.47 -1.95 -7.12
C ASP A 404 25.21 -2.83 -6.10
N ASP A 405 26.51 -2.57 -5.86
CA ASP A 405 27.26 -3.19 -4.76
C ASP A 405 26.73 -2.68 -3.39
N VAL A 406 26.58 -3.61 -2.44
CA VAL A 406 26.11 -3.26 -1.09
C VAL A 406 27.21 -2.63 -0.26
N LEU A 407 26.91 -1.42 0.20
CA LEU A 407 27.60 -0.73 1.27
C LEU A 407 27.01 -1.18 2.61
N TYR A 408 27.91 -1.46 3.55
CA TYR A 408 27.55 -1.86 4.91
C TYR A 408 27.72 -0.66 5.84
N GLY A 409 26.63 0.07 6.06
CA GLY A 409 26.56 1.09 7.09
C GLY A 409 26.48 0.49 8.49
N THR A 410 26.59 1.36 9.51
CA THR A 410 26.45 0.96 10.92
C THR A 410 25.04 0.52 11.28
N GLN A 411 24.04 1.03 10.55
CA GLN A 411 22.63 0.74 10.78
C GLN A 411 21.95 0.09 9.57
N TYR A 412 22.30 0.54 8.35
CA TYR A 412 21.62 0.11 7.14
C TYR A 412 22.59 -0.51 6.12
N ARG A 413 22.06 -1.45 5.33
CA ARG A 413 22.64 -1.99 4.11
C ARG A 413 22.02 -1.26 2.94
N ILE A 414 22.84 -0.67 2.09
CA ILE A 414 22.40 0.26 1.05
C ILE A 414 23.36 0.19 -0.14
N THR A 415 22.91 0.49 -1.35
CA THR A 415 23.78 0.62 -2.53
C THR A 415 24.00 2.10 -2.89
N HIS A 416 24.99 2.41 -3.74
CA HIS A 416 25.15 3.79 -4.24
C HIS A 416 23.93 4.25 -5.06
N ARG A 417 23.27 3.34 -5.78
CA ARG A 417 21.99 3.61 -6.44
C ARG A 417 20.94 4.10 -5.45
N GLN A 418 20.78 3.40 -4.32
CA GLN A 418 19.83 3.78 -3.29
C GLN A 418 20.20 5.07 -2.56
N GLN A 419 21.50 5.30 -2.29
CA GLN A 419 21.97 6.60 -1.81
C GLN A 419 21.57 7.72 -2.77
N ALA A 420 21.71 7.51 -4.09
CA ALA A 420 21.35 8.51 -5.08
C ALA A 420 19.85 8.83 -5.06
N TYR A 421 18.98 7.82 -5.04
CA TYR A 421 17.54 8.05 -4.96
C TYR A 421 17.10 8.71 -3.64
N LEU A 422 17.65 8.30 -2.49
CA LEU A 422 17.38 8.97 -1.21
C LEU A 422 17.83 10.43 -1.21
N ALA A 423 18.97 10.73 -1.82
CA ALA A 423 19.45 12.10 -1.95
C ALA A 423 18.51 12.95 -2.82
N LEU A 424 18.03 12.41 -3.94
CA LEU A 424 17.06 13.11 -4.79
C LEU A 424 15.69 13.27 -4.12
N GLN A 425 15.25 12.27 -3.34
CA GLN A 425 14.05 12.37 -2.51
C GLN A 425 14.19 13.52 -1.50
N GLU A 426 15.33 13.63 -0.81
CA GLU A 426 15.62 14.76 0.08
C GLU A 426 15.58 16.10 -0.64
N LEU A 427 16.19 16.18 -1.83
CA LEU A 427 16.14 17.39 -2.64
C LEU A 427 14.70 17.78 -2.99
N TYR A 428 13.86 16.80 -3.34
CA TYR A 428 12.45 17.03 -3.61
C TYR A 428 11.69 17.48 -2.35
N GLU A 429 11.88 16.85 -1.19
CA GLU A 429 11.21 17.24 0.06
C GLU A 429 11.59 18.66 0.49
N LEU A 430 12.85 19.02 0.30
CA LEU A 430 13.38 20.34 0.62
C LEU A 430 12.87 21.42 -0.33
N THR A 431 12.82 21.13 -1.64
CA THR A 431 12.66 22.15 -2.69
C THR A 431 11.37 22.04 -3.50
N GLY A 432 10.68 20.91 -3.45
CA GLY A 432 9.54 20.58 -4.31
C GLY A 432 9.90 20.33 -5.78
N LEU A 433 11.19 20.32 -6.13
CA LEU A 433 11.65 20.15 -7.51
C LEU A 433 11.94 18.68 -7.82
N LYS A 434 11.39 18.19 -8.93
CA LYS A 434 11.70 16.86 -9.47
C LYS A 434 12.81 16.96 -10.51
N VAL A 435 13.62 15.91 -10.59
CA VAL A 435 14.71 15.77 -11.56
C VAL A 435 14.37 14.59 -12.45
N ASP A 436 14.08 14.81 -13.73
CA ASP A 436 13.68 13.71 -14.61
C ASP A 436 14.89 12.86 -15.05
N PHE A 437 16.06 13.50 -15.20
CA PHE A 437 17.30 12.84 -15.64
C PHE A 437 18.54 13.50 -15.06
N CYS A 438 19.52 12.68 -14.65
CA CYS A 438 20.85 13.16 -14.29
C CYS A 438 21.94 12.09 -14.47
N TYR A 439 23.19 12.55 -14.54
CA TYR A 439 24.36 11.75 -14.31
C TYR A 439 24.69 11.73 -12.81
N CYS A 440 25.12 10.58 -12.30
CA CYS A 440 25.55 10.41 -10.92
C CYS A 440 26.94 9.78 -10.86
N THR A 441 27.80 10.27 -9.97
CA THR A 441 29.00 9.55 -9.54
C THR A 441 28.99 9.43 -8.03
N ALA A 442 29.58 8.37 -7.51
CA ALA A 442 29.56 8.05 -6.09
C ALA A 442 30.95 7.68 -5.58
N ASN A 443 31.20 7.98 -4.31
CA ASN A 443 32.43 7.69 -3.61
C ASN A 443 32.17 7.29 -2.15
N GLU A 444 33.24 7.13 -1.37
CA GLU A 444 33.17 6.71 0.03
C GLU A 444 32.42 7.67 0.97
N TYR A 445 32.12 8.91 0.52
CA TYR A 445 31.37 9.92 1.27
C TYR A 445 29.88 9.92 0.87
N GLY A 446 29.60 9.87 -0.43
CA GLY A 446 28.23 9.92 -0.94
C GLY A 446 28.16 10.10 -2.46
N VAL A 447 27.22 10.92 -2.91
CA VAL A 447 26.82 11.02 -4.33
C VAL A 447 26.86 12.46 -4.85
N LEU A 448 27.20 12.60 -6.13
CA LEU A 448 27.27 13.87 -6.83
C LEU A 448 26.44 13.78 -8.11
N PHE A 449 25.60 14.80 -8.36
CA PHE A 449 24.70 14.83 -9.50
C PHE A 449 25.02 15.95 -10.48
N SER A 450 25.03 15.64 -11.77
CA SER A 450 25.21 16.62 -12.84
C SER A 450 24.27 16.37 -14.02
N LEU A 451 23.93 17.41 -14.77
CA LEU A 451 23.30 17.26 -16.09
C LEU A 451 24.32 17.00 -17.20
N LEU A 452 25.62 17.06 -16.88
CA LEU A 452 26.71 16.87 -17.82
C LEU A 452 27.55 15.67 -17.38
N PRO A 453 27.94 14.78 -18.30
CA PRO A 453 28.68 13.60 -17.93
C PRO A 453 30.04 13.93 -17.27
N GLU A 454 30.72 14.99 -17.70
CA GLU A 454 32.01 15.43 -17.14
C GLU A 454 31.85 16.57 -16.12
N GLY A 455 30.63 16.77 -15.60
CA GLY A 455 30.29 17.94 -14.81
C GLY A 455 30.75 17.92 -13.36
N PHE A 456 31.11 16.75 -12.80
CA PHE A 456 31.13 16.53 -11.36
C PHE A 456 32.09 17.42 -10.54
N ASN A 457 33.18 17.91 -11.14
CA ASN A 457 34.18 18.73 -10.43
C ASN A 457 33.72 20.18 -10.20
N GLN A 458 32.81 20.71 -11.02
CA GLN A 458 32.42 22.15 -10.96
C GLN A 458 30.96 22.45 -11.30
N ARG A 459 30.25 21.45 -11.82
CA ARG A 459 28.89 21.55 -12.35
C ARG A 459 27.99 20.46 -11.78
N SER A 460 28.25 20.07 -10.54
CA SER A 460 27.32 19.25 -9.77
C SER A 460 26.22 20.14 -9.20
N PHE A 461 24.97 19.91 -9.60
CA PHE A 461 23.87 20.76 -9.16
C PHE A 461 23.44 20.42 -7.74
N PHE A 462 23.70 19.17 -7.34
CA PHE A 462 23.44 18.67 -6.02
C PHE A 462 24.53 17.65 -5.64
N THR A 463 24.96 17.70 -4.39
CA THR A 463 25.87 16.70 -3.80
C THR A 463 25.35 16.35 -2.41
N ALA A 464 25.40 15.09 -2.04
CA ALA A 464 24.96 14.62 -0.72
C ALA A 464 25.95 13.58 -0.19
N ASP A 465 26.59 13.90 0.93
CA ASP A 465 27.45 13.01 1.69
C ASP A 465 26.68 12.44 2.87
N PHE A 466 26.80 11.13 3.06
CA PHE A 466 26.03 10.37 4.03
C PHE A 466 26.85 10.08 5.29
N GLY A 467 26.14 9.89 6.41
CA GLY A 467 26.75 9.36 7.63
C GLY A 467 27.00 7.87 7.56
N GLU A 468 27.74 7.35 8.56
CA GLU A 468 28.08 5.93 8.66
C GLU A 468 26.86 5.00 8.65
N ASN A 469 25.70 5.47 9.14
CA ASN A 469 24.45 4.70 9.12
C ASN A 469 24.04 4.29 7.70
N TYR A 470 24.33 5.13 6.71
CA TYR A 470 23.97 4.95 5.31
C TYR A 470 25.21 4.64 4.45
N GLY A 471 26.29 4.14 5.03
CA GLY A 471 27.48 3.70 4.30
C GLY A 471 28.45 4.80 3.87
N GLY A 472 28.16 6.08 4.16
CA GLY A 472 29.08 7.18 3.91
C GLY A 472 30.11 7.34 5.04
N ARG A 473 31.20 8.04 4.75
CA ARG A 473 32.29 8.32 5.71
C ARG A 473 32.38 9.80 6.00
N GLY A 474 32.27 10.20 7.27
CA GLY A 474 32.45 11.59 7.67
C GLY A 474 31.16 12.26 8.12
N VAL A 475 31.19 13.59 8.18
CA VAL A 475 30.05 14.39 8.63
C VAL A 475 29.04 14.50 7.48
N PRO A 476 27.78 14.10 7.68
CA PRO A 476 26.77 14.24 6.64
C PRO A 476 26.65 15.70 6.20
N GLN A 477 26.49 15.91 4.90
CA GLN A 477 26.30 17.24 4.34
C GLN A 477 25.65 17.17 2.97
N PHE A 478 25.05 18.28 2.54
CA PHE A 478 24.68 18.44 1.15
C PHE A 478 24.94 19.86 0.66
N ARG A 479 25.07 20.00 -0.66
CA ARG A 479 25.23 21.28 -1.34
C ARG A 479 24.28 21.39 -2.51
N ILE A 480 23.67 22.55 -2.68
CA ILE A 480 22.76 22.88 -3.77
C ILE A 480 23.35 24.03 -4.59
N ALA A 481 23.42 23.87 -5.91
CA ALA A 481 23.78 24.93 -6.82
C ALA A 481 22.51 25.51 -7.46
N TRP A 482 22.08 26.68 -7.02
CA TRP A 482 20.90 27.35 -7.57
C TRP A 482 21.23 28.10 -8.85
N ARG A 483 20.34 28.02 -9.85
CA ARG A 483 20.50 28.68 -11.14
C ARG A 483 20.74 30.17 -11.02
N GLU A 484 19.98 30.82 -10.14
CA GLU A 484 20.02 32.26 -9.89
C GLU A 484 21.28 32.71 -9.13
N LEU A 485 22.09 31.78 -8.62
CA LEU A 485 23.33 32.04 -7.88
C LEU A 485 24.57 31.73 -8.73
N ASP A 486 24.59 32.22 -9.97
CA ASP A 486 25.65 32.03 -10.97
C ASP A 486 25.89 30.56 -11.38
N ASN A 487 24.87 29.69 -11.30
CA ASN A 487 24.93 28.30 -11.76
C ASN A 487 23.94 28.05 -12.91
N ASP A 488 24.09 28.77 -14.02
CA ASP A 488 23.21 28.71 -15.19
C ASP A 488 22.97 27.30 -15.77
N TRP A 489 23.87 26.36 -15.49
CA TRP A 489 23.80 24.95 -15.85
C TRP A 489 22.96 24.08 -14.90
N SER A 490 22.49 24.62 -13.76
CA SER A 490 21.68 23.88 -12.80
C SER A 490 20.21 23.75 -13.24
N PRO A 491 19.60 22.57 -13.07
CA PRO A 491 18.15 22.42 -13.25
C PRO A 491 17.36 23.13 -12.14
N LEU A 492 17.98 23.45 -11.01
CA LEU A 492 17.28 23.93 -9.81
C LEU A 492 17.08 25.45 -9.84
N SER A 493 15.82 25.87 -9.81
CA SER A 493 15.39 27.26 -9.92
C SER A 493 14.73 27.72 -8.62
N LEU A 494 15.24 28.81 -8.03
CA LEU A 494 14.62 29.43 -6.85
C LEU A 494 13.22 29.96 -7.13
N ALA A 495 12.92 30.28 -8.39
CA ALA A 495 11.60 30.75 -8.79
C ALA A 495 10.54 29.63 -8.77
N GLU A 496 10.97 28.38 -8.88
CA GLU A 496 10.11 27.20 -8.95
C GLU A 496 10.15 26.38 -7.65
N SER A 497 11.14 26.62 -6.79
CA SER A 497 11.30 25.90 -5.53
C SER A 497 10.37 26.39 -4.43
N ALA A 498 10.07 25.49 -3.49
CA ALA A 498 9.54 25.84 -2.20
C ALA A 498 10.52 26.75 -1.46
N MET A 499 10.05 27.93 -1.04
CA MET A 499 10.84 28.94 -0.35
C MET A 499 10.17 29.34 0.98
N PRO A 500 10.96 29.73 2.01
CA PRO A 500 10.42 30.32 3.23
C PRO A 500 9.56 31.54 2.88
N GLY A 501 8.27 31.47 3.20
CA GLY A 501 7.37 32.60 2.99
C GLY A 501 7.68 33.76 3.93
N SER A 502 7.16 34.96 3.63
CA SER A 502 7.36 36.16 4.48
C SER A 502 6.84 36.04 5.91
N TRP A 503 6.13 34.95 6.23
CA TRP A 503 5.64 34.63 7.56
C TRP A 503 6.67 33.87 8.40
N VAL A 504 7.72 33.31 7.79
CA VAL A 504 8.81 32.62 8.47
C VAL A 504 9.73 33.68 9.07
N PRO A 505 9.94 33.69 10.40
CA PRO A 505 10.88 34.60 11.04
C PRO A 505 12.31 34.41 10.50
N PRO A 506 13.07 35.49 10.26
CA PRO A 506 14.47 35.39 9.79
C PRO A 506 15.37 34.54 10.69
N GLU A 507 15.07 34.49 11.98
CA GLU A 507 15.79 33.70 12.99
C GLU A 507 15.42 32.21 13.04
N THR A 508 14.53 31.74 12.17
CA THR A 508 14.13 30.31 12.09
C THR A 508 14.16 29.77 10.66
N VAL A 509 14.89 30.43 9.77
CA VAL A 509 14.91 30.06 8.34
C VAL A 509 15.63 28.73 8.14
N LEU A 510 16.77 28.52 8.79
CA LEU A 510 17.47 27.24 8.69
C LEU A 510 16.62 26.12 9.30
N GLY A 511 15.94 26.39 10.42
CA GLY A 511 14.97 25.47 11.02
C GLY A 511 13.85 25.08 10.03
N TRP A 512 13.32 26.04 9.27
CA TRP A 512 12.28 25.77 8.26
C TRP A 512 12.73 24.80 7.17
N TYR A 513 13.98 24.93 6.70
CA TYR A 513 14.56 23.97 5.74
C TYR A 513 14.82 22.62 6.41
N TYR A 514 15.42 22.64 7.60
CA TYR A 514 15.75 21.44 8.36
C TYR A 514 14.52 20.58 8.69
N ASP A 515 13.38 21.18 9.02
CA ASP A 515 12.14 20.48 9.32
C ASP A 515 11.55 19.71 8.13
N ARG A 516 12.02 19.99 6.91
CA ARG A 516 11.63 19.28 5.67
C ARG A 516 12.53 18.11 5.35
N LEU A 517 13.67 18.00 6.01
CA LEU A 517 14.61 16.91 5.78
C LEU A 517 14.10 15.62 6.46
N SER A 518 14.47 14.50 5.88
CA SER A 518 14.14 13.15 6.33
C SER A 518 15.39 12.38 6.78
N ILE A 519 16.36 12.17 5.90
CA ILE A 519 17.58 11.38 6.18
C ILE A 519 18.65 12.20 6.90
N PHE A 520 18.68 13.51 6.66
CA PHE A 520 19.61 14.44 7.33
C PHE A 520 19.07 14.98 8.66
N ARG A 521 17.78 14.77 8.94
CA ARG A 521 17.14 15.19 10.19
C ARG A 521 17.40 14.16 11.30
N THR A 522 18.25 14.51 12.26
CA THR A 522 18.66 13.59 13.34
C THR A 522 18.00 13.86 14.69
N GLY A 523 17.13 14.87 14.76
CA GLY A 523 16.40 15.24 15.98
C GLY A 523 15.54 16.49 15.81
N GLU A 524 14.95 16.95 16.92
CA GLU A 524 14.11 18.15 16.95
C GLU A 524 14.95 19.43 17.04
N ALA A 525 14.60 20.41 16.22
CA ALA A 525 15.22 21.73 16.24
C ALA A 525 14.93 22.45 17.57
N ALA A 526 15.97 22.94 18.24
CA ALA A 526 15.83 23.66 19.51
C ALA A 526 16.04 25.17 19.35
N VAL A 527 17.18 25.57 18.79
CA VAL A 527 17.51 26.99 18.64
C VAL A 527 18.41 27.24 17.44
N GLU A 528 18.04 28.24 16.64
CA GLU A 528 18.86 28.76 15.55
C GLU A 528 19.57 30.04 16.01
N THR A 529 20.83 30.18 15.60
CA THR A 529 21.69 31.31 15.93
C THR A 529 22.52 31.71 14.71
N ASP A 530 23.03 32.93 14.70
CA ASP A 530 23.97 33.37 13.66
C ASP A 530 25.27 32.56 13.72
N GLY A 531 25.83 32.24 12.56
CA GLY A 531 27.12 31.57 12.44
C GLY A 531 28.31 32.53 12.51
N ASP A 532 29.49 32.03 12.16
CA ASP A 532 30.73 32.80 12.20
C ASP A 532 30.84 33.80 11.01
N PHE A 533 30.06 33.55 9.95
CA PHE A 533 29.93 34.40 8.77
C PHE A 533 28.48 34.88 8.60
N SER A 534 28.27 35.97 7.84
CA SER A 534 26.95 36.57 7.65
C SER A 534 25.92 35.64 7.01
N GLU A 535 26.38 34.78 6.11
CA GLU A 535 25.62 33.79 5.36
C GLU A 535 25.43 32.51 6.17
N GLU A 536 26.14 32.34 7.28
CA GLU A 536 26.10 31.12 8.08
C GLU A 536 25.03 31.20 9.17
N ARG A 537 24.34 30.10 9.41
CA ARG A 537 23.43 29.87 10.54
C ARG A 537 23.80 28.57 11.23
N LYS A 538 23.64 28.56 12.55
CA LYS A 538 23.91 27.43 13.44
C LYS A 538 22.58 26.97 14.05
N LEU A 539 22.17 25.75 13.76
CA LEU A 539 20.95 25.12 14.28
C LEU A 539 21.32 24.07 15.33
N TYR A 540 21.04 24.35 16.59
CA TYR A 540 21.18 23.40 17.68
C TYR A 540 19.90 22.58 17.84
N LEU A 541 20.06 21.28 18.03
CA LEU A 541 18.99 20.34 18.30
C LEU A 541 18.78 20.14 19.81
N GLU A 542 17.64 19.60 20.20
CA GLU A 542 17.31 19.33 21.61
C GLU A 542 18.27 18.33 22.27
N ASN A 543 18.86 17.42 21.48
CA ASN A 543 19.84 16.44 21.95
C ASN A 543 21.26 17.03 22.13
N GLY A 544 21.48 18.30 21.73
CA GLY A 544 22.76 18.99 21.82
C GLY A 544 23.56 19.02 20.51
N ASP A 545 23.14 18.29 19.48
CA ASP A 545 23.82 18.29 18.17
C ASP A 545 23.68 19.64 17.46
N LEU A 546 24.66 19.95 16.61
CA LEU A 546 24.68 21.17 15.82
C LEU A 546 24.69 20.88 14.32
N PHE A 547 23.86 21.60 13.58
CA PHE A 547 23.97 21.74 12.13
C PHE A 547 24.42 23.15 11.76
N VAL A 548 25.23 23.26 10.71
CA VAL A 548 25.67 24.53 10.16
C VAL A 548 25.13 24.65 8.73
N GLY A 549 24.33 25.68 8.49
CA GLY A 549 23.75 25.98 7.19
C GLY A 549 24.33 27.26 6.59
N THR A 550 24.48 27.29 5.27
CA THR A 550 24.81 28.51 4.52
C THR A 550 23.59 28.97 3.72
N LEU A 551 23.10 30.16 4.05
CA LEU A 551 21.95 30.82 3.42
C LEU A 551 22.39 32.07 2.67
N TRP A 552 21.98 32.20 1.42
CA TRP A 552 22.22 33.39 0.61
C TRP A 552 20.93 34.19 0.44
N GLU A 553 21.02 35.50 0.62
CA GLU A 553 19.89 36.40 0.38
C GLU A 553 19.66 36.58 -1.12
N THR A 554 18.43 36.33 -1.57
CA THR A 554 18.04 36.42 -2.98
C THR A 554 16.75 37.18 -3.15
N ASP A 555 16.39 37.51 -4.39
CA ASP A 555 15.10 38.16 -4.71
C ASP A 555 13.88 37.28 -4.35
N TRP A 556 14.07 35.98 -4.14
CA TRP A 556 13.03 35.01 -3.75
C TRP A 556 13.02 34.72 -2.23
N GLY A 557 13.95 35.32 -1.47
CA GLY A 557 14.16 35.06 -0.06
C GLY A 557 15.48 34.32 0.22
N PRO A 558 15.71 33.92 1.48
CA PRO A 558 16.94 33.25 1.88
C PRO A 558 17.00 31.81 1.34
N ALA A 559 17.97 31.56 0.46
CA ALA A 559 18.19 30.29 -0.23
C ALA A 559 19.24 29.44 0.48
N LEU A 560 18.90 28.20 0.84
CA LEU A 560 19.87 27.26 1.42
C LEU A 560 20.81 26.73 0.35
N VAL A 561 22.11 26.95 0.52
CA VAL A 561 23.16 26.53 -0.42
C VAL A 561 23.90 25.30 0.09
N CYS A 562 24.04 25.16 1.39
CA CYS A 562 24.75 24.05 2.02
C CYS A 562 24.21 23.80 3.43
N LEU A 563 24.18 22.54 3.85
CA LEU A 563 23.98 22.12 5.23
C LEU A 563 25.02 21.07 5.57
N ILE A 564 25.64 21.17 6.75
CA ILE A 564 26.58 20.18 7.28
C ILE A 564 26.27 19.87 8.74
N GLY A 565 26.24 18.59 9.08
CA GLY A 565 25.95 18.09 10.43
C GLY A 565 25.34 16.68 10.42
N PRO A 566 25.08 16.10 11.60
CA PRO A 566 25.23 16.72 12.92
C PRO A 566 26.69 16.75 13.38
N TYR A 567 27.08 17.82 14.06
CA TYR A 567 28.24 17.88 14.93
C TYR A 567 27.80 17.50 16.34
N PRO A 568 28.26 16.34 16.87
CA PRO A 568 27.87 15.88 18.19
C PRO A 568 28.23 16.87 19.30
N ASP A 569 27.35 17.02 20.29
CA ASP A 569 27.53 17.90 21.45
C ASP A 569 27.78 19.38 21.09
N GLY A 570 27.47 19.78 19.86
CA GLY A 570 27.68 21.14 19.37
C GLY A 570 29.14 21.50 19.09
N GLU A 571 30.05 20.50 19.07
CA GLU A 571 31.48 20.71 18.88
C GLU A 571 31.89 20.46 17.41
N ILE A 572 32.27 21.52 16.72
CA ILE A 572 32.85 21.45 15.38
C ILE A 572 34.28 20.90 15.51
N ASN A 573 34.43 19.59 15.35
CA ASN A 573 35.73 18.92 15.33
C ASN A 573 36.31 19.00 13.91
N HIS A 574 37.36 19.82 13.74
CA HIS A 574 38.10 19.98 12.48
C HIS A 574 39.09 18.86 12.20
#